data_AF-A0AAW6C1N8-F1
#
_entry.id   AF-A0AAW6C1N8-F1
#
_cell.length_a   1.000
_cell.length_b   1.000
_cell.length_c   1.000
_cell.angle_alpha   90.00
_cell.angle_beta   90.00
_cell.angle_gamma   90.00
#
_symmetry.space_group_name_H-M   'P 1'
#
loop_
_entity.id
_entity.type
_entity.pdbx_description
1 polymer ?
#
loop_
_entity_poly.entity_id
_entity_poly.type
_entity_poly.pdbx_seq_one_letter_code
_entity_poly.pdbx_strand_id
1 'polypeptide(L)'
;MAENLQSTQVIAKIFGVSTRRVEQLKTEGVIKGQGKPTKYDLLPTIQAYIRYLSDKANGREKKETTAELEEAKLRAEVDIKEAKAKAAQMELKELQGKMHRAEDVEAITTDHVLFLRSMLMAMPGKLAVDLAGTHTAPEQADRVKREVYYLLERLAEYRYDPEEYRARVRERQGWNDQHGDDD
;
A
#
# COMPACT_ATOMS: atom_id res chain seq x y z
N MET A 1 -29.47 27.72 -37.24
CA MET A 1 -30.29 26.97 -38.23
C MET A 1 -31.66 26.79 -37.62
N ALA A 2 -32.74 26.90 -38.39
CA ALA A 2 -34.09 26.74 -37.85
C ALA A 2 -34.27 25.29 -37.37
N GLU A 3 -34.64 25.11 -36.09
CA GLU A 3 -34.90 23.79 -35.51
C GLU A 3 -36.16 23.20 -36.14
N ASN A 4 -36.02 22.06 -36.83
CA ASN A 4 -37.15 21.38 -37.46
C ASN A 4 -37.67 20.28 -36.52
N LEU A 5 -38.47 20.70 -35.53
CA LEU A 5 -38.96 19.84 -34.46
C LEU A 5 -40.09 18.93 -34.91
N GLN A 6 -39.80 17.63 -34.97
CA GLN A 6 -40.72 16.57 -35.40
C GLN A 6 -41.13 15.68 -34.22
N SER A 7 -42.33 15.09 -34.33
CA SER A 7 -42.85 14.17 -33.31
C SER A 7 -42.20 12.79 -33.41
N THR A 8 -42.25 12.01 -32.34
CA THR A 8 -41.79 10.60 -32.32
C THR A 8 -42.40 9.77 -33.45
N GLN A 9 -43.65 10.03 -33.83
CA GLN A 9 -44.34 9.32 -34.91
C GLN A 9 -43.72 9.60 -36.28
N VAL A 10 -43.32 10.85 -36.54
CA VAL A 10 -42.65 11.24 -37.78
C VAL A 10 -41.26 10.61 -37.85
N ILE A 11 -40.49 10.67 -36.76
CA ILE A 11 -39.16 10.03 -36.69
C ILE A 11 -39.26 8.51 -36.88
N ALA A 12 -40.24 7.86 -36.26
CA ALA A 12 -40.49 6.42 -36.42
C ALA A 12 -40.72 6.04 -37.90
N LYS A 13 -41.54 6.83 -38.62
CA LYS A 13 -41.78 6.62 -40.06
C LYS A 13 -40.51 6.83 -40.88
N ILE A 14 -39.73 7.87 -40.61
CA ILE A 14 -38.50 8.18 -41.34
C ILE A 14 -37.44 7.09 -41.13
N PHE A 15 -37.30 6.59 -39.91
CA PHE A 15 -36.34 5.54 -39.59
C PHE A 15 -36.81 4.14 -39.99
N GLY A 16 -38.09 3.97 -40.33
CA GLY A 16 -38.68 2.66 -40.62
C GLY A 16 -38.76 1.74 -39.39
N VAL A 17 -38.91 2.30 -38.19
CA VAL A 17 -38.96 1.55 -36.92
C VAL A 17 -40.19 1.92 -36.09
N SER A 18 -40.47 1.14 -35.04
CA SER A 18 -41.57 1.45 -34.11
C SER A 18 -41.28 2.68 -33.26
N THR A 19 -42.33 3.38 -32.79
CA THR A 19 -42.18 4.50 -31.84
C THR A 19 -41.46 4.07 -30.56
N ARG A 20 -41.72 2.84 -30.09
CA ARG A 20 -40.99 2.23 -28.96
C ARG A 20 -39.48 2.15 -29.24
N ARG A 21 -39.07 1.81 -30.46
CA ARG A 21 -37.64 1.78 -30.81
C ARG A 21 -37.03 3.19 -30.83
N VAL A 22 -37.78 4.20 -31.27
CA VAL A 22 -37.34 5.61 -31.19
C VAL A 22 -37.13 6.06 -29.74
N GLU A 23 -38.02 5.64 -28.82
CA GLU A 23 -37.85 5.91 -27.39
C GLU A 23 -36.65 5.19 -26.79
N GLN A 24 -36.42 3.93 -27.15
CA GLN A 24 -35.22 3.20 -26.75
C GLN A 24 -33.94 3.89 -27.24
N LEU A 25 -33.88 4.30 -28.51
CA LEU A 25 -32.73 5.02 -29.06
C LEU A 25 -32.47 6.35 -28.33
N LYS A 26 -33.53 7.00 -27.83
CA LYS A 26 -33.38 8.18 -26.97
C LYS A 26 -32.80 7.80 -25.59
N THR A 27 -33.29 6.75 -24.96
CA THR A 27 -32.80 6.25 -23.66
C THR A 27 -31.36 5.75 -23.73
N GLU A 28 -30.99 5.08 -24.83
CA GLU A 28 -29.63 4.65 -25.17
C GLU A 28 -28.70 5.85 -25.50
N GLY A 29 -29.23 7.07 -25.56
CA GLY A 29 -28.46 8.28 -25.85
C GLY A 29 -28.07 8.48 -27.32
N VAL A 30 -28.59 7.63 -28.22
CA VAL A 30 -28.30 7.66 -29.66
C VAL A 30 -28.90 8.90 -30.33
N ILE A 31 -30.13 9.27 -29.97
CA ILE A 31 -30.83 10.45 -30.51
C ILE A 31 -31.27 11.38 -29.37
N LYS A 32 -31.27 12.69 -29.61
CA LYS A 32 -31.63 13.69 -28.60
C LYS A 32 -33.02 14.26 -28.89
N GLY A 33 -33.91 14.15 -27.91
CA GLY A 33 -35.24 14.75 -27.96
C GLY A 33 -35.42 15.77 -26.85
N GLN A 34 -36.19 16.82 -27.12
CA GLN A 34 -36.43 17.94 -26.23
C GLN A 34 -37.93 18.20 -26.01
N GLY A 35 -38.28 18.73 -24.83
CA GLY A 35 -39.65 19.11 -24.45
C GLY A 35 -40.57 17.97 -24.01
N LYS A 36 -41.78 18.36 -23.60
CA LYS A 36 -42.93 17.49 -23.28
C LYS A 36 -44.16 18.04 -24.03
N PRO A 37 -44.73 17.32 -25.01
CA PRO A 37 -44.30 16.02 -25.54
C PRO A 37 -42.92 16.10 -26.22
N THR A 38 -42.17 15.00 -26.22
CA THR A 38 -40.81 14.95 -26.80
C THR A 38 -40.87 15.22 -28.30
N LYS A 39 -40.06 16.18 -28.75
CA LYS A 39 -39.81 16.48 -30.16
C LYS A 39 -38.33 16.34 -30.47
N TYR A 40 -38.03 16.04 -31.73
CA TYR A 40 -36.68 15.78 -32.21
C TYR A 40 -36.34 16.75 -33.32
N ASP A 41 -35.17 17.37 -33.28
CA ASP A 41 -34.69 18.15 -34.43
C ASP A 41 -34.29 17.18 -35.54
N LEU A 42 -34.93 17.33 -36.70
CA LEU A 42 -34.93 16.33 -37.77
C LEU A 42 -33.52 16.03 -38.29
N LEU A 43 -32.75 17.06 -38.65
CA LEU A 43 -31.46 16.89 -39.31
C LEU A 43 -30.40 16.26 -38.40
N PRO A 44 -30.18 16.74 -37.15
CA PRO A 44 -29.26 16.10 -36.21
C PRO A 44 -29.69 14.67 -35.86
N THR A 45 -30.99 14.42 -35.75
CA THR A 45 -31.54 13.10 -35.40
C THR A 45 -31.28 12.07 -36.50
N ILE A 46 -31.42 12.45 -37.77
CA ILE A 46 -31.09 11.57 -38.90
C ILE A 46 -29.59 11.26 -38.95
N GLN A 47 -28.74 12.28 -38.81
CA GLN A 47 -27.28 12.08 -38.83
C GLN A 47 -26.81 11.16 -37.70
N ALA A 48 -27.35 11.34 -36.49
CA ALA A 48 -27.04 10.50 -35.35
C ALA A 48 -27.48 9.05 -35.58
N TYR A 49 -28.65 8.83 -36.17
CA TYR A 49 -29.14 7.49 -36.48
C TYR A 49 -28.32 6.79 -37.59
N ILE A 50 -27.93 7.51 -38.65
CA ILE A 50 -27.04 6.98 -39.69
C ILE A 50 -25.69 6.56 -39.09
N ARG A 51 -25.11 7.39 -38.23
CA ARG A 51 -23.86 7.07 -37.53
C ARG A 51 -24.00 5.82 -36.66
N TYR A 52 -25.10 5.71 -35.90
CA TYR A 52 -25.40 4.52 -35.10
C TYR A 52 -25.48 3.25 -35.94
N LEU A 53 -26.17 3.29 -37.09
CA LEU A 53 -26.25 2.14 -37.99
C LEU A 53 -24.89 1.79 -38.59
N SER A 54 -24.07 2.79 -38.93
CA SER A 54 -22.72 2.58 -39.44
C SER A 54 -21.80 1.95 -38.39
N ASP A 55 -21.83 2.45 -37.15
CA ASP A 55 -21.04 1.89 -36.04
C ASP A 55 -21.48 0.46 -35.71
N LYS A 56 -22.80 0.19 -35.75
CA LYS A 56 -23.36 -1.16 -35.55
C LYS A 56 -22.98 -2.14 -36.67
N ALA A 57 -23.00 -1.71 -37.92
CA ALA A 57 -22.61 -2.54 -39.07
C ALA A 57 -21.10 -2.83 -39.08
N ASN A 58 -20.28 -1.88 -38.59
CA ASN A 58 -18.83 -2.01 -38.52
C ASN A 58 -18.32 -2.65 -37.21
N GLY A 59 -19.22 -3.19 -36.37
CA GLY A 59 -18.84 -3.85 -35.11
C GLY A 59 -18.25 -2.91 -34.05
N ARG A 60 -18.40 -1.59 -34.22
CA ARG A 60 -17.95 -0.55 -33.28
C ARG A 60 -19.01 -0.24 -32.22
N GLU A 61 -19.76 -1.26 -31.77
CA GLU A 61 -20.51 -1.09 -30.52
C GLU A 61 -19.49 -0.81 -29.42
N LYS A 62 -19.46 0.42 -28.89
CA LYS A 62 -18.86 0.73 -27.58
C LYS A 62 -19.67 0.01 -26.49
N LYS A 63 -19.64 -1.31 -26.47
CA LYS A 63 -19.62 -2.02 -25.21
C LYS A 63 -18.19 -1.87 -24.74
N GLU A 64 -17.95 -1.27 -23.58
CA GLU A 64 -16.81 -1.70 -22.78
C GLU A 64 -16.92 -3.21 -22.74
N THR A 65 -16.08 -3.87 -23.53
CA THR A 65 -16.36 -5.26 -23.88
C THR A 65 -16.22 -6.06 -22.60
N THR A 66 -17.06 -7.07 -22.39
CA THR A 66 -16.88 -8.01 -21.27
C THR A 66 -15.43 -8.50 -21.18
N ALA A 67 -14.75 -8.58 -22.33
CA ALA A 67 -13.32 -8.85 -22.43
C ALA A 67 -12.41 -7.79 -21.77
N GLU A 68 -12.66 -6.49 -21.92
CA GLU A 68 -11.88 -5.44 -21.23
C GLU A 68 -12.09 -5.47 -19.71
N LEU A 69 -13.32 -5.71 -19.27
CA LEU A 69 -13.64 -5.88 -17.84
C LEU A 69 -13.05 -7.17 -17.26
N GLU A 70 -13.07 -8.27 -18.01
CA GLU A 70 -12.42 -9.53 -17.65
C GLU A 70 -10.91 -9.38 -17.58
N GLU A 71 -10.29 -8.70 -18.55
CA GLU A 71 -8.85 -8.42 -18.56
C GLU A 71 -8.45 -7.55 -17.34
N ALA A 72 -9.21 -6.50 -17.05
CA ALA A 72 -8.96 -5.65 -15.89
C ALA A 72 -9.08 -6.43 -14.56
N LYS A 73 -10.07 -7.32 -14.44
CA LYS A 73 -10.21 -8.21 -13.28
C LYS A 73 -9.04 -9.18 -13.16
N LEU A 74 -8.61 -9.78 -14.26
CA LEU A 74 -7.52 -10.75 -14.26
C LEU A 74 -6.20 -10.09 -13.88
N ARG A 75 -5.94 -8.87 -14.35
CA ARG A 75 -4.79 -8.06 -13.92
C ARG A 75 -4.84 -7.76 -12.43
N ALA A 76 -5.98 -7.31 -11.91
CA ALA A 76 -6.14 -7.03 -10.49
C ALA A 76 -5.94 -8.29 -9.62
N GLU A 77 -6.42 -9.45 -10.06
CA GLU A 77 -6.18 -10.72 -9.36
C GLU A 77 -4.70 -11.13 -9.35
N VAL A 78 -3.99 -10.91 -10.45
CA VAL A 78 -2.54 -11.15 -10.53
C VAL A 78 -1.81 -10.22 -9.57
N ASP A 79 -2.10 -8.92 -9.57
CA ASP A 79 -1.49 -7.94 -8.67
C ASP A 79 -1.72 -8.29 -7.20
N ILE A 80 -2.93 -8.72 -6.84
CA ILE A 80 -3.26 -9.18 -5.48
C ILE A 80 -2.45 -10.42 -5.12
N LYS A 81 -2.33 -11.40 -6.02
CA LYS A 81 -1.55 -12.62 -5.78
C LYS A 81 -0.06 -12.31 -5.62
N GLU A 82 0.49 -11.42 -6.44
CA GLU A 82 1.88 -10.98 -6.33
C GLU A 82 2.13 -10.22 -5.02
N ALA A 83 1.22 -9.33 -4.62
CA ALA A 83 1.33 -8.59 -3.36
C ALA A 83 1.29 -9.54 -2.16
N LYS A 84 0.38 -10.53 -2.16
CA LYS A 84 0.32 -11.57 -1.12
C LYS A 84 1.57 -12.43 -1.09
N ALA A 85 2.11 -12.82 -2.24
CA ALA A 85 3.36 -13.57 -2.31
C ALA A 85 4.55 -12.77 -1.74
N LYS A 86 4.65 -11.47 -2.07
CA LYS A 86 5.66 -10.58 -1.50
C LYS A 86 5.50 -10.41 0.01
N ALA A 87 4.26 -10.26 0.50
CA ALA A 87 3.99 -10.19 1.94
C ALA A 87 4.46 -11.46 2.67
N ALA A 88 4.08 -12.64 2.17
CA ALA A 88 4.52 -13.91 2.73
C ALA A 88 6.05 -14.09 2.70
N GLN A 89 6.72 -13.59 1.65
CA GLN A 89 8.19 -13.59 1.60
C GLN A 89 8.82 -12.65 2.63
N MET A 90 8.20 -11.49 2.91
CA MET A 90 8.68 -10.56 3.93
C MET A 90 8.49 -11.15 5.33
N GLU A 91 7.33 -11.75 5.62
CA GLU A 91 7.07 -12.47 6.88
C GLU A 91 8.07 -13.62 7.09
N LEU A 92 8.36 -14.39 6.04
CA LEU A 92 9.37 -15.46 6.10
C LEU A 92 10.76 -14.90 6.44
N LYS A 93 11.14 -13.75 5.87
CA LYS A 93 12.43 -13.10 6.17
C LYS A 93 12.49 -12.57 7.60
N GLU A 94 11.38 -12.07 8.13
CA GLU A 94 11.26 -11.64 9.53
C GLU A 94 11.40 -12.85 10.47
N LEU A 95 10.73 -13.96 10.20
CA LEU A 95 10.85 -15.22 10.95
C LEU A 95 12.27 -15.80 10.93
N GLN A 96 12.96 -15.68 9.79
CA GLN A 96 14.37 -16.08 9.65
C GLN A 96 15.35 -15.12 10.35
N GLY A 97 14.88 -14.01 10.92
CA GLY A 97 15.73 -13.01 11.58
C GLY A 97 16.61 -12.21 10.61
N LYS A 98 16.23 -12.11 9.33
CA LYS A 98 16.93 -11.31 8.32
C LYS A 98 16.31 -9.94 8.10
N MET A 99 15.10 -9.72 8.62
CA MET A 99 14.40 -8.44 8.57
C MET A 99 14.10 -8.01 10.00
N HIS A 100 14.46 -6.77 10.31
CA HIS A 100 14.16 -6.15 11.59
C HIS A 100 13.32 -4.90 11.39
N ARG A 101 12.34 -4.70 12.27
CA ARG A 101 11.57 -3.46 12.30
C ARG A 101 12.46 -2.32 12.79
N ALA A 102 12.24 -1.12 12.25
CA ALA A 102 13.05 0.04 12.59
C ALA A 102 12.94 0.39 14.08
N GLU A 103 11.74 0.24 14.64
CA GLU A 103 11.44 0.52 16.05
C GLU A 103 12.20 -0.42 17.00
N ASP A 104 12.39 -1.68 16.60
CA ASP A 104 13.17 -2.63 17.39
C ASP A 104 14.66 -2.33 17.36
N VAL A 105 15.18 -1.98 16.17
CA VAL A 105 16.57 -1.54 16.02
C VAL A 105 16.83 -0.29 16.84
N GLU A 106 15.89 0.66 16.83
CA GLU A 106 15.95 1.87 17.64
C GLU A 106 16.01 1.53 19.13
N ALA A 107 15.05 0.75 19.65
CA ALA A 107 15.01 0.40 21.06
C ALA A 107 16.29 -0.29 21.56
N ILE A 108 16.84 -1.22 20.78
CA ILE A 108 18.09 -1.92 21.11
C ILE A 108 19.28 -0.96 21.08
N THR A 109 19.34 -0.09 20.07
CA THR A 109 20.42 0.90 19.95
C THR A 109 20.37 1.89 21.11
N THR A 110 19.17 2.33 21.49
CA THR A 110 18.95 3.22 22.64
C THR A 110 19.44 2.58 23.92
N ASP A 111 19.05 1.33 24.19
CA ASP A 111 19.50 0.61 25.41
C ASP A 111 21.03 0.47 25.43
N HIS A 112 21.62 0.08 24.30
CA HIS A 112 23.07 -0.06 24.18
C HIS A 112 23.82 1.26 24.44
N VAL A 113 23.30 2.38 23.93
CA VAL A 113 23.87 3.72 24.18
C VAL A 113 23.71 4.13 25.65
N LEU A 114 22.57 3.83 26.27
CA LEU A 114 22.33 4.13 27.69
C LEU A 114 23.23 3.30 28.61
N PHE A 115 23.48 2.03 28.27
CA PHE A 115 24.43 1.19 28.96
C PHE A 115 25.85 1.76 28.91
N LEU A 116 26.33 2.12 27.71
CA LEU A 116 27.64 2.78 27.54
C LEU A 116 27.73 4.08 28.33
N ARG A 117 26.68 4.93 28.27
CA ARG A 117 26.63 6.18 29.04
C ARG A 117 26.80 5.93 30.53
N SER A 118 26.11 4.93 31.06
CA SER A 118 26.15 4.58 32.48
C SER A 118 27.56 4.15 32.91
N MET A 119 28.23 3.32 32.10
CA MET A 119 29.60 2.90 32.37
C MET A 119 30.61 4.06 32.29
N LEU A 120 30.49 4.92 31.29
CA LEU A 120 31.36 6.11 31.16
C LEU A 120 31.19 7.07 32.33
N MET A 121 29.97 7.24 32.86
CA MET A 121 29.72 8.10 34.03
C MET A 121 30.27 7.51 35.33
N ALA A 122 30.35 6.18 35.44
CA ALA A 122 30.95 5.50 36.59
C ALA A 122 32.49 5.51 36.56
N MET A 123 33.09 5.57 35.36
CA MET A 123 34.53 5.46 35.15
C MET A 123 35.35 6.49 35.98
N PRO A 124 35.02 7.80 36.01
CA PRO A 124 35.80 8.77 36.79
C PRO A 124 35.82 8.48 38.29
N GLY A 125 34.70 8.04 38.86
CA GLY A 125 34.61 7.71 40.28
C GLY A 125 35.48 6.51 40.64
N LYS A 126 35.46 5.48 39.80
CA LYS A 126 36.31 4.28 39.97
C LYS A 126 37.80 4.60 39.78
N LEU A 127 38.14 5.34 38.72
CA LEU A 127 39.52 5.78 38.46
C LEU A 127 40.05 6.69 39.56
N ALA A 128 39.24 7.57 40.16
CA ALA A 128 39.68 8.43 41.25
C ALA A 128 40.20 7.62 42.45
N VAL A 129 39.51 6.52 42.79
CA VAL A 129 39.93 5.61 43.88
C VAL A 129 41.21 4.86 43.50
N ASP A 130 41.27 4.32 42.28
CA ASP A 130 42.42 3.53 41.82
C ASP A 130 43.69 4.38 41.67
N LEU A 131 43.55 5.62 41.21
CA LEU A 131 44.68 6.52 40.96
C LEU A 131 45.20 7.16 42.25
N ALA A 132 44.39 7.23 43.32
CA ALA A 132 44.80 7.78 44.61
C ALA A 132 46.00 7.03 45.22
N GLY A 133 46.18 5.75 44.88
CA GLY A 133 47.31 4.92 45.32
C GLY A 133 48.52 4.90 44.37
N THR A 134 48.48 5.66 43.25
CA THR A 134 49.55 5.68 42.24
C THR A 134 50.30 7.00 42.25
N HIS A 135 51.62 6.96 42.03
CA HIS A 135 52.49 8.12 42.27
C HIS A 135 53.24 8.62 41.03
N THR A 136 53.14 7.91 39.89
CA THR A 136 53.82 8.30 38.65
C THR A 136 52.84 8.46 37.48
N ALA A 137 53.11 9.42 36.60
CA ALA A 137 52.30 9.66 35.41
C ALA A 137 52.19 8.43 34.47
N PRO A 138 53.25 7.61 34.27
CA PRO A 138 53.16 6.39 33.47
C PRO A 138 52.20 5.34 34.06
N GLU A 139 52.24 5.12 35.38
CA GLU A 139 51.33 4.18 36.06
C GLU A 139 49.87 4.64 35.96
N GLN A 140 49.63 5.94 36.14
CA GLN A 140 48.31 6.53 36.00
C GLN A 140 47.76 6.38 34.57
N ALA A 141 48.60 6.66 33.56
CA ALA A 141 48.23 6.49 32.17
C ALA A 141 47.92 5.02 31.81
N ASP A 142 48.69 4.06 32.34
CA ASP A 142 48.43 2.64 32.15
C ASP A 142 47.12 2.20 32.80
N ARG A 143 46.81 2.69 34.02
CA ARG A 143 45.55 2.40 34.69
C ARG A 143 44.34 2.91 33.92
N VAL A 144 44.40 4.15 33.41
CA VAL A 144 43.34 4.72 32.57
C VAL A 144 43.15 3.90 31.30
N LYS A 145 44.24 3.51 30.62
CA LYS A 145 44.15 2.64 29.43
C LYS A 145 43.47 1.31 29.72
N ARG A 146 43.82 0.64 30.82
CA ARG A 146 43.19 -0.62 31.22
C ARG A 146 41.69 -0.47 31.45
N GLU A 147 41.26 0.62 32.08
CA GLU A 147 39.84 0.87 32.31
C GLU A 147 39.09 1.16 31.00
N VAL A 148 39.71 1.88 30.06
CA VAL A 148 39.14 2.08 28.72
C VAL A 148 39.01 0.76 27.97
N TYR A 149 40.04 -0.10 27.98
CA TYR A 149 39.97 -1.42 27.37
C TYR A 149 38.89 -2.30 28.00
N TYR A 150 38.77 -2.29 29.33
CA TYR A 150 37.72 -3.00 30.05
C TYR A 150 36.31 -2.58 29.59
N LEU A 151 36.07 -1.28 29.39
CA LEU A 151 34.79 -0.80 28.89
C LEU A 151 34.54 -1.18 27.43
N LEU A 152 35.56 -1.14 26.60
CA LEU A 152 35.47 -1.53 25.19
C LEU A 152 35.20 -3.04 25.06
N GLU A 153 35.80 -3.88 25.91
CA GLU A 153 35.50 -5.31 25.99
C GLU A 153 34.05 -5.54 26.41
N ARG A 154 33.57 -4.86 27.47
CA ARG A 154 32.16 -4.91 27.89
C ARG A 154 31.19 -4.48 26.79
N LEU A 155 31.56 -3.49 25.98
CA LEU A 155 30.77 -3.01 24.86
C LEU A 155 30.76 -4.04 23.71
N ALA A 156 31.90 -4.67 23.43
CA ALA A 156 32.01 -5.70 22.40
C ALA A 156 31.31 -7.01 22.80
N GLU A 157 31.23 -7.29 24.10
CA GLU A 157 30.50 -8.43 24.66
C GLU A 157 28.98 -8.23 24.69
N TYR A 158 28.49 -7.01 24.41
CA TYR A 158 27.06 -6.77 24.25
C TYR A 158 26.55 -7.56 23.04
N ARG A 159 26.01 -8.74 23.32
CA ARG A 159 25.40 -9.61 22.33
C ARG A 159 23.91 -9.34 22.27
N TYR A 160 23.46 -9.06 21.06
CA TYR A 160 22.06 -9.16 20.70
C TYR A 160 21.50 -10.52 21.12
N ASP A 161 20.40 -10.52 21.86
CA ASP A 161 19.62 -11.72 22.18
C ASP A 161 18.48 -11.88 21.15
N PRO A 162 18.59 -12.88 20.24
CA PRO A 162 17.55 -13.14 19.26
C PRO A 162 16.22 -13.60 19.88
N GLU A 163 16.24 -14.20 21.07
CA GLU A 163 15.04 -14.68 21.74
C GLU A 163 14.26 -13.56 22.41
N GLU A 164 14.95 -12.59 23.02
CA GLU A 164 14.33 -11.38 23.56
C GLU A 164 13.63 -10.58 22.44
N TYR A 165 14.29 -10.45 21.29
CA TYR A 165 13.69 -9.84 20.10
C TYR A 165 12.44 -10.60 19.63
N ARG A 166 12.54 -11.93 19.49
CA ARG A 166 11.39 -12.78 19.11
C ARG A 166 10.25 -12.71 20.14
N ALA A 167 10.55 -12.55 21.42
CA ALA A 167 9.55 -12.38 22.47
C ALA A 167 8.80 -11.05 22.30
N ARG A 168 9.51 -9.92 22.09
CA ARG A 168 8.89 -8.62 21.82
C ARG A 168 8.04 -8.61 20.54
N VAL A 169 8.49 -9.33 19.50
CA VAL A 169 7.71 -9.50 18.27
C VAL A 169 6.41 -10.29 18.54
N ARG A 170 6.49 -11.40 19.29
CA ARG A 170 5.32 -12.22 19.65
C ARG A 170 4.30 -11.49 20.52
N GLU A 171 4.77 -10.71 21.50
CA GLU A 171 3.93 -9.91 22.39
C GLU A 171 3.12 -8.87 21.60
N ARG A 172 3.73 -8.20 20.61
CA ARG A 172 3.05 -7.20 19.76
C ARG A 172 2.09 -7.78 18.73
N GLN A 173 2.33 -9.01 18.27
CA GLN A 173 1.39 -9.69 17.36
C GLN A 173 0.16 -10.27 18.10
N GLY A 174 0.04 -10.08 19.42
CA GLY A 174 -1.10 -10.57 20.20
C GLY A 174 -1.16 -12.10 20.29
N TRP A 175 -0.04 -12.79 20.01
CA TRP A 175 0.02 -14.25 19.96
C TRP A 175 -0.08 -14.94 21.34
N ASN A 176 -0.20 -14.18 22.44
CA ASN A 176 -0.48 -14.75 23.76
C ASN A 176 -1.99 -15.00 24.03
N ASP A 177 -2.91 -14.50 23.20
CA ASP A 177 -4.37 -14.60 23.47
C ASP A 177 -5.18 -15.39 22.42
N GLN A 178 -4.56 -16.24 21.59
CA GLN A 178 -5.30 -17.03 20.57
C GLN A 178 -4.96 -18.53 20.50
N HIS A 179 -4.41 -19.11 21.57
CA HIS A 179 -4.36 -20.58 21.73
C HIS A 179 -5.08 -20.99 23.01
N GLY A 180 -6.39 -20.74 23.04
CA GLY A 180 -7.19 -21.08 24.22
C GLY A 180 -8.69 -20.99 24.02
N ASP A 181 -9.22 -21.27 22.82
CA ASP A 181 -10.64 -21.58 22.61
C ASP A 181 -10.79 -22.29 21.25
N ASP A 182 -10.53 -23.60 21.26
CA ASP A 182 -11.12 -24.56 20.31
C ASP A 182 -11.08 -25.93 21.02
N ASP A 183 -12.04 -26.13 21.94
CA ASP A 183 -12.54 -27.44 22.40
C ASP A 183 -14.06 -27.32 22.64
#